data_AF-A0A8B6ZXY0-F1
#
_entry.id   AF-A0A8B6ZXY0-F1
#
_cell.length_a   1.000
_cell.length_b   1.000
_cell.length_c   1.000
_cell.angle_alpha   90.00
_cell.angle_beta   90.00
_cell.angle_gamma   90.00
#
_symmetry.space_group_name_H-M   'P 1'
#
loop_
_entity.id
_entity.type
_entity.pdbx_description
1 polymer ?
#
loop_
_entity_poly.entity_id
_entity_poly.type
_entity_poly.pdbx_seq_one_letter_code
_entity_poly.pdbx_strand_id
1 'polypeptide(L)'
;MEHNAAQACSTPKMVAKGRRLRISFRYYSHPRLKAECFERLRQPYLTSREVSSSRKRWKTFPVGGVTMCGDCVEKEYPNRGNTCLENGSFLLNFTGCAVCSKRDFMMITNKSFREEDGEEIVTYDHLCKNCHHVVARHEYTFSIMDEFQEYTMLCLLCGKAEDTISILPDDPRQMTLLF
;
A
#
# COMPACT_ATOMS: atom_id res chain seq x y z
N MET A 1 6.77 61.82 23.64
CA MET A 1 7.63 61.31 22.57
C MET A 1 6.73 60.62 21.57
N GLU A 2 6.83 61.08 20.33
CA GLU A 2 6.50 60.40 19.06
C GLU A 2 5.04 59.91 18.91
N HIS A 3 4.18 60.66 18.22
CA HIS A 3 4.06 60.81 16.75
C HIS A 3 3.96 59.50 15.97
N ASN A 4 2.97 59.52 15.07
CA ASN A 4 2.92 58.81 13.79
C ASN A 4 2.69 57.31 13.85
N ALA A 5 2.11 56.69 12.85
CA ALA A 5 1.28 57.09 11.72
C ALA A 5 0.69 55.73 11.29
N ALA A 6 -0.62 55.63 11.16
CA ALA A 6 -1.26 55.57 9.86
C ALA A 6 -0.63 54.60 8.83
N GLN A 7 -1.55 53.91 8.17
CA GLN A 7 -1.46 53.45 6.79
C GLN A 7 -0.71 52.14 6.57
N ALA A 8 -1.50 51.07 6.47
CA ALA A 8 -2.10 50.61 5.21
C ALA A 8 -1.13 49.67 4.48
N CYS A 9 -1.36 48.37 4.67
CA CYS A 9 -0.84 47.35 3.78
C CYS A 9 -1.62 47.45 2.46
N SER A 10 -1.24 48.41 1.61
CA SER A 10 -1.70 48.49 0.23
C SER A 10 -0.98 47.43 -0.59
N THR A 11 -1.76 46.59 -1.27
CA THR A 11 -1.33 45.46 -2.07
C THR A 11 -0.32 45.84 -3.17
N PRO A 12 0.72 45.02 -3.43
CA PRO A 12 1.67 45.28 -4.51
C PRO A 12 1.02 45.17 -5.89
N LYS A 13 1.25 46.19 -6.73
CA LYS A 13 0.90 46.19 -8.15
C LYS A 13 1.96 45.41 -8.93
N MET A 14 1.55 44.32 -9.59
CA MET A 14 2.42 43.63 -10.57
C MET A 14 2.29 44.32 -11.93
N VAL A 15 3.39 44.87 -12.44
CA VAL A 15 3.50 45.35 -13.82
C VAL A 15 4.07 44.22 -14.67
N ALA A 16 3.28 43.72 -15.62
CA ALA A 16 3.71 42.72 -16.57
C ALA A 16 4.46 43.38 -17.75
N LYS A 17 5.76 43.13 -17.87
CA LYS A 17 6.50 43.33 -19.11
C LYS A 17 7.61 42.28 -19.20
N GLY A 18 7.57 41.50 -20.28
CA GLY A 18 8.76 40.88 -20.86
C GLY A 18 9.37 39.70 -20.11
N ARG A 19 9.59 38.60 -20.85
CA ARG A 19 10.18 37.34 -20.42
C ARG A 19 11.58 37.55 -19.78
N ARG A 20 11.82 36.86 -18.64
CA ARG A 20 13.02 36.83 -17.75
C ARG A 20 13.09 37.91 -16.65
N LEU A 21 12.64 37.55 -15.45
CA LEU A 21 13.00 38.23 -14.20
C LEU A 21 14.23 37.56 -13.59
N ARG A 22 15.40 38.19 -13.74
CA ARG A 22 16.58 37.94 -12.92
C ARG A 22 16.34 38.56 -11.55
N ILE A 23 16.50 37.80 -10.47
CA ILE A 23 16.53 38.34 -9.12
C ILE A 23 17.95 38.88 -8.88
N SER A 24 18.07 40.19 -8.68
CA SER A 24 19.30 40.81 -8.20
C SER A 24 19.34 40.65 -6.68
N PHE A 25 20.28 39.84 -6.18
CA PHE A 25 20.63 39.80 -4.76
C PHE A 25 21.85 40.70 -4.55
N ARG A 26 21.69 41.83 -3.85
CA ARG A 26 22.83 42.52 -3.23
C ARG A 26 23.20 41.77 -1.95
N TYR A 27 24.48 41.43 -1.86
CA TYR A 27 25.14 40.78 -0.73
C TYR A 27 24.86 41.53 0.59
N TYR A 28 24.47 40.79 1.63
CA TYR A 28 24.67 41.20 3.01
C TYR A 28 25.36 40.07 3.77
N SER A 29 26.44 40.47 4.42
CA SER A 29 27.41 39.67 5.15
C SER A 29 26.85 39.24 6.52
N HIS A 30 27.05 37.96 6.84
CA HIS A 30 27.10 37.37 8.18
C HIS A 30 25.77 37.05 8.95
N PRO A 31 25.76 36.01 9.83
CA PRO A 31 24.93 34.82 9.65
C PRO A 31 24.44 34.22 11.00
N ARG A 32 23.21 34.44 11.43
CA ARG A 32 22.51 33.58 12.41
C ARG A 32 21.15 34.20 12.73
N LEU A 33 20.07 33.43 12.60
CA LEU A 33 18.66 33.76 12.86
C LEU A 33 17.85 34.14 11.60
N LYS A 34 17.72 33.20 10.67
CA LYS A 34 16.86 33.30 9.46
C LYS A 34 15.85 32.16 9.31
N ALA A 35 15.43 31.52 10.41
CA ALA A 35 14.58 30.32 10.35
C ALA A 35 13.29 30.40 11.18
N GLU A 36 12.79 31.60 11.49
CA GLU A 36 11.46 31.81 12.08
C GLU A 36 10.73 32.98 11.39
N CYS A 37 10.45 32.84 10.10
CA CYS A 37 9.44 33.64 9.37
C CYS A 37 9.23 33.11 7.93
N PHE A 38 9.24 31.79 7.74
CA PHE A 38 8.78 31.14 6.50
C PHE A 38 7.42 30.45 6.72
N GLU A 39 6.66 31.01 7.65
CA GLU A 39 5.29 30.67 8.00
C GLU A 39 4.48 31.94 7.69
N ARG A 40 3.50 31.84 6.79
CA ARG A 40 2.61 32.90 6.29
C ARG A 40 3.20 33.81 5.22
N LEU A 41 3.06 33.39 3.97
CA LEU A 41 2.35 34.12 2.90
C LEU A 41 2.73 33.55 1.52
N ARG A 42 2.03 32.50 1.08
CA ARG A 42 1.80 32.28 -0.36
C ARG A 42 0.62 31.34 -0.62
N GLN A 43 -0.60 31.84 -0.43
CA GLN A 43 -1.66 31.50 -1.37
C GLN A 43 -1.40 32.28 -2.66
N PRO A 44 -1.71 31.68 -3.82
CA PRO A 44 -2.51 32.48 -4.74
C PRO A 44 -3.62 31.65 -5.44
N TYR A 45 -4.75 32.34 -5.62
CA TYR A 45 -5.84 32.20 -6.60
C TYR A 45 -6.55 30.85 -6.83
N LEU A 46 -7.88 30.91 -6.69
CA LEU A 46 -8.85 29.88 -7.03
C LEU A 46 -8.89 29.65 -8.55
N THR A 47 -8.90 28.37 -8.96
CA THR A 47 -9.76 27.95 -10.07
C THR A 47 -10.69 26.87 -9.51
N SER A 48 -11.99 27.18 -9.46
CA SER A 48 -13.03 26.21 -9.10
C SER A 48 -13.03 25.08 -10.12
N ARG A 49 -12.52 23.93 -9.71
CA ARG A 49 -13.13 22.65 -10.06
C ARG A 49 -13.50 22.01 -8.75
N GLU A 50 -14.80 21.87 -8.54
CA GLU A 50 -15.33 21.07 -7.44
C GLU A 50 -14.78 19.66 -7.60
N VAL A 51 -13.72 19.34 -6.86
CA VAL A 51 -13.42 17.96 -6.54
C VAL A 51 -14.53 17.56 -5.60
N SER A 52 -15.59 17.01 -6.19
CA SER A 52 -16.61 16.28 -5.46
C SER A 52 -15.88 15.38 -4.47
N SER A 53 -16.05 15.70 -3.18
CA SER A 53 -15.67 14.84 -2.07
C SER A 53 -16.63 13.66 -2.06
N SER A 54 -16.61 12.87 -3.14
CA SER A 54 -17.08 11.51 -3.13
C SER A 54 -16.10 10.79 -2.23
N ARG A 55 -16.44 10.72 -0.93
CA ARG A 55 -15.81 9.80 0.02
C ARG A 55 -15.87 8.43 -0.65
N LYS A 56 -14.78 8.02 -1.30
CA LYS A 56 -14.66 6.70 -1.88
C LYS A 56 -14.76 5.76 -0.68
N ARG A 57 -15.92 5.13 -0.54
CA ARG A 57 -16.19 4.18 0.53
C ARG A 57 -15.22 3.02 0.31
N TRP A 58 -14.15 2.98 1.12
CA TRP A 58 -13.15 1.93 1.01
C TRP A 58 -13.82 0.58 1.21
N LYS A 59 -13.50 -0.38 0.35
CA LYS A 59 -13.96 -1.77 0.53
C LYS A 59 -13.12 -2.40 1.64
N THR A 60 -13.56 -2.18 2.87
CA THR A 60 -12.98 -2.80 4.08
C THR A 60 -13.69 -4.11 4.38
N PHE A 61 -12.93 -5.19 4.46
CA PHE A 61 -13.46 -6.50 4.85
C PHE A 61 -12.98 -6.83 6.27
N PRO A 62 -13.90 -7.01 7.24
CA PRO A 62 -13.53 -7.49 8.57
C PRO A 62 -13.38 -9.02 8.53
N VAL A 63 -12.16 -9.51 8.74
CA VAL A 63 -11.89 -10.94 9.04
C VAL A 63 -11.04 -10.97 10.31
N GLY A 64 -11.55 -11.55 11.39
CA GLY A 64 -10.80 -11.70 12.64
C GLY A 64 -10.36 -10.39 13.34
N GLY A 65 -11.07 -9.28 13.13
CA GLY A 65 -10.77 -7.97 13.73
C GLY A 65 -9.78 -7.10 12.94
N VAL A 66 -9.25 -7.57 11.81
CA VAL A 66 -8.35 -6.80 10.94
C VAL A 66 -9.11 -6.39 9.67
N THR A 67 -9.10 -5.10 9.34
CA THR A 67 -9.75 -4.57 8.13
C THR A 67 -8.79 -4.63 6.94
N MET A 68 -9.01 -5.56 6.01
CA MET A 68 -8.25 -5.65 4.76
C MET A 68 -8.75 -4.64 3.72
N CYS A 69 -7.89 -4.23 2.80
CA CYS A 69 -8.21 -3.19 1.81
C CYS A 69 -8.29 -3.75 0.39
N GLY A 70 -9.51 -3.88 -0.13
CA GLY A 70 -9.75 -4.30 -1.52
C GLY A 70 -9.24 -3.31 -2.55
N ASP A 71 -9.13 -2.02 -2.20
CA ASP A 71 -8.72 -0.96 -3.14
C ASP A 71 -7.20 -0.95 -3.42
N CYS A 72 -6.42 -1.77 -2.71
CA CYS A 72 -4.97 -1.91 -2.93
C CYS A 72 -4.59 -2.98 -3.97
N VAL A 73 -5.55 -3.81 -4.37
CA VAL A 73 -5.34 -4.96 -5.25
C VAL A 73 -6.12 -4.80 -6.55
N GLU A 74 -5.62 -5.38 -7.65
CA GLU A 74 -6.31 -5.39 -8.95
C GLU A 74 -7.51 -6.34 -8.89
N LYS A 75 -7.28 -7.55 -8.36
CA LYS A 75 -8.29 -8.59 -8.19
C LYS A 75 -8.24 -9.12 -6.77
N GLU A 76 -9.39 -9.22 -6.13
CA GLU A 76 -9.54 -9.87 -4.82
C GLU A 76 -9.35 -11.39 -5.00
N TYR A 77 -8.47 -12.00 -4.21
CA TYR A 77 -8.21 -13.44 -4.20
C TYR A 77 -8.02 -14.04 -5.62
N PRO A 78 -7.01 -13.59 -6.39
CA PRO A 78 -6.78 -14.13 -7.73
C PRO A 78 -6.53 -15.63 -7.66
N ASN A 79 -7.15 -16.41 -8.55
CA ASN A 79 -6.89 -17.85 -8.63
C ASN A 79 -5.44 -18.08 -9.12
N ARG A 80 -4.70 -18.97 -8.44
CA ARG A 80 -3.29 -19.29 -8.73
C ARG A 80 -3.09 -20.74 -9.17
N GLY A 81 -4.16 -21.42 -9.57
CA GLY A 81 -4.15 -22.85 -9.87
C GLY A 81 -3.68 -23.63 -8.66
N ASN A 82 -2.63 -24.40 -8.86
CA ASN A 82 -1.96 -25.22 -7.84
C ASN A 82 -0.75 -24.52 -7.17
N THR A 83 -0.52 -23.23 -7.42
CA THR A 83 0.61 -22.51 -6.81
C THR A 83 0.26 -22.04 -5.40
N CYS A 84 0.57 -22.87 -4.40
CA CYS A 84 0.49 -22.53 -2.98
C CYS A 84 1.87 -22.07 -2.48
N LEU A 85 1.96 -20.86 -1.90
CA LEU A 85 3.22 -20.30 -1.40
C LEU A 85 3.11 -19.97 0.08
N GLU A 86 4.02 -20.50 0.89
CA GLU A 86 4.16 -20.16 2.32
C GLU A 86 4.79 -18.77 2.55
N ASN A 87 5.45 -18.19 1.54
CA ASN A 87 6.23 -16.96 1.66
C ASN A 87 6.10 -16.09 0.39
N GLY A 88 6.34 -14.79 0.56
CA GLY A 88 6.47 -13.85 -0.55
C GLY A 88 5.30 -12.89 -0.67
N SER A 89 5.13 -12.27 -1.84
CA SER A 89 4.03 -11.33 -2.12
C SER A 89 3.77 -11.30 -3.62
N PHE A 90 2.52 -11.37 -4.05
CA PHE A 90 2.17 -11.31 -5.46
C PHE A 90 2.09 -9.86 -5.96
N LEU A 91 3.25 -9.25 -6.17
CA LEU A 91 3.36 -7.83 -6.53
C LEU A 91 2.66 -7.46 -7.84
N LEU A 92 2.45 -8.42 -8.75
CA LEU A 92 1.70 -8.18 -9.99
C LEU A 92 0.22 -7.83 -9.74
N ASN A 93 -0.35 -8.30 -8.63
CA ASN A 93 -1.73 -7.97 -8.23
C ASN A 93 -1.80 -6.68 -7.38
N PHE A 94 -0.67 -6.09 -7.00
CA PHE A 94 -0.63 -4.87 -6.19
C PHE A 94 -0.66 -3.63 -7.09
N THR A 95 -1.80 -2.92 -7.10
CA THR A 95 -1.98 -1.70 -7.92
C THR A 95 -1.38 -0.47 -7.24
N GLY A 96 -1.26 -0.48 -5.92
CA GLY A 96 -0.72 0.59 -5.09
C GLY A 96 -1.53 0.77 -3.82
N CYS A 97 -0.94 1.34 -2.78
CA CYS A 97 -1.66 1.52 -1.52
C CYS A 97 -2.75 2.60 -1.66
N ALA A 98 -4.01 2.25 -1.43
CA ALA A 98 -5.13 3.20 -1.50
C ALA A 98 -5.05 4.34 -0.46
N VAL A 99 -4.31 4.14 0.64
CA VAL A 99 -4.16 5.13 1.71
C VAL A 99 -3.11 6.19 1.37
N CYS A 100 -1.92 5.78 0.94
CA CYS A 100 -0.80 6.72 0.68
C CYS A 100 -0.47 6.91 -0.80
N SER A 101 -1.18 6.20 -1.70
CA SER A 101 -1.01 6.21 -3.16
C SER A 101 0.38 5.77 -3.65
N LYS A 102 1.21 5.16 -2.78
CA LYS A 102 2.52 4.65 -3.15
C LYS A 102 2.46 3.19 -3.57
N ARG A 103 3.26 2.85 -4.58
CA ARG A 103 3.45 1.48 -5.08
C ARG A 103 4.90 1.05 -4.88
N ASP A 104 5.29 0.98 -3.62
CA ASP A 104 6.59 0.47 -3.18
C ASP A 104 6.50 -1.01 -2.79
N PHE A 105 7.63 -1.62 -2.42
CA PHE A 105 7.66 -2.99 -1.88
C PHE A 105 6.79 -3.12 -0.63
N MET A 106 6.26 -4.32 -0.43
CA MET A 106 5.41 -4.68 0.70
C MET A 106 6.25 -5.18 1.88
N MET A 107 5.80 -4.90 3.10
CA MET A 107 6.40 -5.40 4.32
C MET A 107 5.59 -6.58 4.84
N ILE A 108 6.26 -7.68 5.20
CA ILE A 108 5.63 -8.83 5.86
C ILE A 108 5.85 -8.69 7.37
N THR A 109 4.80 -8.85 8.16
CA THR A 109 4.86 -8.81 9.63
C THR A 109 3.87 -9.79 10.25
N ASN A 110 3.87 -9.91 11.57
CA ASN A 110 2.99 -10.81 12.34
C ASN A 110 3.03 -12.26 11.84
N LYS A 111 4.19 -12.73 11.35
CA LYS A 111 4.33 -14.11 10.90
C LYS A 111 4.17 -15.05 12.09
N SER A 112 3.23 -15.98 11.99
CA SER A 112 2.99 -17.02 12.97
C SER A 112 2.94 -18.38 12.29
N PHE A 113 3.36 -19.39 13.03
CA PHE A 113 3.25 -20.80 12.67
C PHE A 113 2.43 -21.50 13.75
N ARG A 114 1.52 -22.38 13.37
CA ARG A 114 0.65 -23.16 14.26
C ARG A 114 0.51 -24.57 13.70
N GLU A 115 0.39 -25.53 14.61
CA GLU A 115 0.03 -26.90 14.28
C GLU A 115 -1.30 -27.21 14.98
N GLU A 116 -2.32 -27.60 14.22
CA GLU A 116 -3.65 -27.91 14.73
C GLU A 116 -4.17 -29.14 13.99
N ASP A 117 -4.56 -30.19 14.72
CA ASP A 117 -5.14 -31.43 14.16
C ASP A 117 -4.33 -32.12 13.04
N GLY A 118 -2.99 -31.97 13.05
CA GLY A 118 -2.10 -32.51 12.02
C GLY A 118 -1.94 -31.62 10.79
N GLU A 119 -2.50 -30.41 10.82
CA GLU A 119 -2.30 -29.36 9.83
C GLU A 119 -1.26 -28.35 10.32
N GLU A 120 -0.32 -27.99 9.44
CA GLU A 120 0.65 -26.92 9.63
C GLU A 120 0.12 -25.63 8.98
N ILE A 121 -0.11 -24.59 9.79
CA ILE A 121 -0.71 -23.32 9.36
C ILE A 121 0.30 -22.19 9.53
N VAL A 122 0.62 -21.53 8.42
CA VAL A 122 1.44 -20.31 8.35
C VAL A 122 0.54 -19.11 8.08
N THR A 123 0.59 -18.10 8.95
CA THR A 123 -0.11 -16.82 8.69
C THR A 123 0.83 -15.63 8.79
N TYR A 124 0.60 -14.59 8.00
CA TYR A 124 1.28 -13.30 8.12
C TYR A 124 0.49 -12.17 7.46
N ASP A 125 0.83 -10.93 7.77
CA ASP A 125 0.16 -9.75 7.19
C ASP A 125 1.08 -9.02 6.19
N HIS A 126 0.51 -8.57 5.09
CA HIS A 126 1.14 -7.67 4.13
C HIS A 126 0.80 -6.22 4.45
N LEU A 127 1.81 -5.41 4.75
CA LEU A 127 1.67 -4.00 5.06
C LEU A 127 2.33 -3.14 3.98
N CYS A 128 1.70 -2.02 3.66
CA CYS A 128 2.34 -0.97 2.89
C CYS A 128 3.59 -0.46 3.63
N LYS A 129 4.75 -0.50 2.98
CA LYS A 129 6.02 -0.07 3.61
C LYS A 129 6.02 1.40 4.05
N ASN A 130 5.21 2.26 3.43
CA ASN A 130 5.25 3.70 3.71
C ASN A 130 4.30 4.14 4.81
N CYS A 131 3.11 3.53 4.91
CA CYS A 131 2.08 3.96 5.88
C CYS A 131 1.66 2.83 6.84
N HIS A 132 2.25 1.65 6.72
CA HIS A 132 1.94 0.46 7.52
C HIS A 132 0.46 0.03 7.44
N HIS A 133 -0.26 0.47 6.41
CA HIS A 133 -1.60 0.03 6.12
C HIS A 133 -1.62 -1.46 5.79
N VAL A 134 -2.47 -2.23 6.46
CA VAL A 134 -2.67 -3.66 6.20
C VAL A 134 -3.42 -3.82 4.87
N VAL A 135 -2.71 -4.36 3.89
CA VAL A 135 -3.25 -4.62 2.54
C VAL A 135 -4.00 -5.94 2.52
N ALA A 136 -3.38 -7.00 3.04
CA ALA A 136 -3.92 -8.35 3.01
C ALA A 136 -3.33 -9.18 4.14
N ARG A 137 -4.06 -10.23 4.55
CA ARG A 137 -3.55 -11.31 5.38
C ARG A 137 -3.39 -12.55 4.53
N HIS A 138 -2.27 -13.22 4.73
CA HIS A 138 -1.89 -14.44 4.06
C HIS A 138 -2.04 -15.60 5.01
N GLU A 139 -2.69 -16.64 4.52
CA GLU A 139 -2.83 -17.92 5.18
C GLU A 139 -2.39 -19.00 4.20
N TYR A 140 -1.52 -19.88 4.67
CA TYR A 140 -1.06 -21.05 3.96
C TYR A 140 -1.19 -22.23 4.91
N THR A 141 -1.78 -23.31 4.44
CA THR A 141 -1.95 -24.54 5.21
C THR A 141 -1.35 -25.70 4.45
N PHE A 142 -0.64 -26.55 5.18
CA PHE A 142 -0.12 -27.82 4.72
C PHE A 142 -0.68 -28.93 5.62
N SER A 143 -1.11 -30.02 5.02
CA SER A 143 -1.52 -31.21 5.77
C SER A 143 -1.17 -32.48 5.01
N ILE A 144 -1.14 -33.60 5.72
CA ILE A 144 -1.02 -34.92 5.12
C ILE A 144 -2.33 -35.66 5.39
N MET A 145 -3.04 -35.99 4.32
CA MET A 145 -4.29 -36.75 4.37
C MET A 145 -4.10 -38.06 3.61
N ASP A 146 -4.18 -39.17 4.34
CA ASP A 146 -3.88 -40.52 3.84
C ASP A 146 -2.51 -40.59 3.15
N GLU A 147 -2.49 -40.81 1.83
CA GLU A 147 -1.29 -40.92 0.99
C GLU A 147 -1.02 -39.64 0.17
N PHE A 148 -1.59 -38.50 0.59
CA PHE A 148 -1.49 -37.24 -0.13
C PHE A 148 -1.03 -36.09 0.78
N GLN A 149 -0.17 -35.24 0.23
CA GLN A 149 0.14 -33.92 0.76
C GLN A 149 -0.86 -32.93 0.18
N GLU A 150 -1.51 -32.16 1.05
CA GLU A 150 -2.45 -31.12 0.66
C GLU A 150 -1.89 -29.74 1.01
N TYR A 151 -2.03 -28.82 0.05
CA TYR A 151 -1.57 -27.45 0.17
C TYR A 151 -2.71 -26.51 -0.13
N THR A 152 -2.99 -25.58 0.77
CA THR A 152 -3.96 -24.51 0.51
C THR A 152 -3.33 -23.15 0.79
N MET A 153 -3.77 -22.14 0.04
CA MET A 153 -3.35 -20.76 0.22
C MET A 153 -4.53 -19.83 0.03
N LEU A 154 -4.72 -18.92 0.97
CA LEU A 154 -5.74 -17.88 0.92
C LEU A 154 -5.17 -16.52 1.30
N CYS A 155 -5.16 -15.60 0.34
CA CYS A 155 -4.70 -14.23 0.55
C CYS A 155 -5.38 -13.29 -0.44
N LEU A 156 -5.87 -12.15 0.05
CA LEU A 156 -6.52 -11.12 -0.78
C LEU A 156 -5.57 -10.63 -1.89
N LEU A 157 -4.28 -10.51 -1.58
CA LEU A 157 -3.23 -10.12 -2.51
C LEU A 157 -2.66 -11.30 -3.31
N CYS A 158 -2.19 -12.35 -2.62
CA CYS A 158 -1.42 -13.42 -3.26
C CYS A 158 -2.28 -14.36 -4.09
N GLY A 159 -3.50 -14.62 -3.63
CA GLY A 159 -4.48 -15.44 -4.33
C GLY A 159 -5.12 -16.53 -3.50
N LYS A 160 -5.96 -17.30 -4.18
CA LYS A 160 -6.49 -18.57 -3.73
C LYS A 160 -5.87 -19.71 -4.56
N ALA A 161 -5.33 -20.72 -3.90
CA ALA A 161 -4.81 -21.94 -4.52
C ALA A 161 -5.05 -23.16 -3.63
N GLU A 162 -5.19 -24.30 -4.28
CA GLU A 162 -5.31 -25.63 -3.67
C GLU A 162 -4.46 -26.59 -4.53
N ASP A 163 -3.61 -27.40 -3.91
CA ASP A 163 -2.81 -28.43 -4.58
C ASP A 163 -2.76 -29.72 -3.76
N THR A 164 -2.59 -30.84 -4.46
CA THR A 164 -2.54 -32.16 -3.83
C THR A 164 -1.49 -33.02 -4.53
N ILE A 165 -0.52 -33.54 -3.78
CA ILE A 165 0.61 -34.32 -4.30
C ILE A 165 0.63 -35.69 -3.62
N SER A 166 0.68 -36.76 -4.40
CA SER A 166 0.86 -38.13 -3.86
C SER A 166 2.20 -38.26 -3.15
N ILE A 167 2.20 -38.85 -1.96
CA ILE A 167 3.44 -39.21 -1.23
C ILE A 167 4.06 -40.50 -1.75
N LEU A 168 3.29 -41.30 -2.49
CA LEU A 168 3.74 -42.54 -3.09
C LEU A 168 4.68 -42.29 -4.28
N PRO A 169 5.67 -43.18 -4.50
CA PRO A 169 6.60 -43.07 -5.62
C PRO A 169 5.92 -43.15 -6.99
N ASP A 170 4.83 -43.92 -7.10
CA ASP A 170 3.96 -44.00 -8.28
C ASP A 170 2.59 -43.45 -7.91
N ASP A 171 2.18 -42.34 -8.54
CA ASP A 171 0.85 -41.75 -8.31
C ASP A 171 -0.24 -42.68 -8.89
N PRO A 172 -1.10 -43.29 -8.05
CA PRO A 172 -2.12 -44.21 -8.52
C PRO A 172 -3.13 -43.56 -9.47
N ARG A 173 -3.25 -42.22 -9.46
CA ARG A 173 -4.12 -41.47 -10.39
C ARG A 173 -3.51 -41.36 -11.79
N GLN A 174 -2.18 -41.34 -11.91
CA GLN A 174 -1.48 -41.23 -13.19
C GLN A 174 -1.34 -42.56 -13.93
N MET A 175 -1.45 -43.68 -13.20
CA MET A 175 -1.35 -45.04 -13.75
C MET A 175 -2.49 -45.41 -14.72
N THR A 176 -3.60 -44.66 -14.73
CA THR A 176 -4.81 -44.96 -15.51
C THR A 176 -4.71 -44.54 -16.99
N LEU A 177 -3.65 -43.85 -17.43
CA LEU A 177 -3.54 -43.29 -18.79
C LEU A 177 -2.79 -44.16 -19.81
N LEU A 178 -2.51 -45.43 -19.51
CA LEU A 178 -1.72 -46.33 -20.38
C LEU A 178 -2.53 -47.39 -21.15
N PHE A 179 -3.85 -47.23 -21.31
CA PHE A 179 -4.69 -48.17 -22.07
C PHE A 179 -5.55 -47.49 -23.13
#